data_AF-D8PXL8-F1
#
_entry.id   AF-D8PXL8-F1
#
_cell.length_a   1.000
_cell.length_b   1.000
_cell.length_c   1.000
_cell.angle_alpha   90.00
_cell.angle_beta   90.00
_cell.angle_gamma   90.00
#
_symmetry.space_group_name_H-M   'P 1'
#
loop_
_entity.id
_entity.type
_entity.pdbx_description
1 polymer ?
#
loop_
_entity_poly.entity_id
_entity_poly.type
_entity_poly.pdbx_seq_one_letter_code
_entity_poly.pdbx_strand_id
1 'polypeptide(L)'
;MDYEANDLSRALLTSNATPLVITRVCMLWQQIALRTPFLWAHLSMGPCRGRTHYRLAHLFIERAMGHDLYVHYDEDVQRGSLSSEHCPCALDIISQNIEQIKTLELVMISEESLARFVTSVSRAAASRSPLTRFEVSTQFDYPASTTILRALPNICNAPNVRDIRWSGAVFPEDVFPWQQIVCLRLSECLLSPRQVLRSIVNAPALRDFSACVTEAEVRNDRLVRYAAVHTETLKSLALDCDGALDVLFHSLHVPRLRSLQLRPLPYLSTWAPHKAADWPFRDINVLHIFLSRLQDGLEHFLLFDGGSTFDERALLRIIEMPQASTLIDLHVSQVSGGVGDAVFVKLTPRRGAVPLLPHLERLSMCACATSLNTISRMLNARRLLDYPLSEIALGHALGNLSPLDYRS
;
A
#
# COMPACT_ATOMS: atom_id res chain seq x y z
N MET A 1 7.64 14.53 12.65
CA MET A 1 6.39 15.24 12.31
C MET A 1 5.77 14.68 11.03
N ASP A 2 6.54 14.27 10.02
CA ASP A 2 5.99 13.64 8.79
C ASP A 2 5.20 12.33 9.02
N TYR A 3 5.45 11.62 10.12
CA TYR A 3 4.71 10.41 10.48
C TYR A 3 3.26 10.69 10.89
N GLU A 4 2.97 11.84 11.54
CA GLU A 4 1.59 12.24 11.88
C GLU A 4 0.85 12.77 10.64
N ALA A 5 1.56 13.37 9.69
CA ALA A 5 0.99 13.76 8.40
C ALA A 5 0.54 12.56 7.54
N ASN A 6 0.98 11.34 7.88
CA ASN A 6 0.58 10.11 7.19
C ASN A 6 -0.64 9.42 7.81
N ASP A 7 -1.10 9.84 9.00
CA ASP A 7 -2.25 9.25 9.67
C ASP A 7 -3.27 10.33 10.05
N LEU A 8 -3.96 10.85 9.03
CA LEU A 8 -4.97 11.90 9.19
C LEU A 8 -6.18 11.43 10.01
N SER A 9 -6.39 10.12 10.15
CA SER A 9 -7.48 9.54 10.95
C SER A 9 -7.42 9.96 12.43
N ARG A 10 -6.24 10.35 12.91
CA ARG A 10 -6.00 10.84 14.28
C ARG A 10 -6.34 12.31 14.50
N ALA A 11 -6.53 13.09 13.45
CA ALA A 11 -6.81 14.53 13.52
C ALA A 11 -8.26 14.86 13.90
N LEU A 12 -8.86 14.09 14.82
CA LEU A 12 -10.26 14.21 15.21
C LEU A 12 -10.55 15.58 15.81
N LEU A 13 -11.57 16.26 15.29
CA LEU A 13 -12.05 17.55 15.79
C LEU A 13 -12.81 17.39 17.12
N THR A 14 -12.05 17.09 18.18
CA THR A 14 -12.52 16.96 19.55
C THR A 14 -11.93 18.05 20.43
N SER A 15 -12.45 18.21 21.65
CA SER A 15 -11.87 19.11 22.65
C SER A 15 -10.44 18.76 23.07
N ASN A 16 -9.96 17.57 22.67
CA ASN A 16 -8.62 17.05 22.95
C ASN A 16 -7.71 17.09 21.72
N ALA A 17 -8.14 17.71 20.61
CA ALA A 17 -7.28 17.94 19.47
C ALA A 17 -6.01 18.70 19.90
N THR A 18 -4.84 18.27 19.43
CA THR A 18 -3.53 18.83 19.78
C THR A 18 -3.49 20.37 19.84
N PRO A 19 -3.93 21.13 18.82
CA PRO A 19 -3.92 22.60 18.90
C PRO A 19 -4.77 23.15 20.06
N LEU A 20 -5.92 22.53 20.36
CA LEU A 20 -6.78 22.93 21.46
C LEU A 20 -6.18 22.58 22.84
N VAL A 21 -5.46 21.46 22.95
CA VAL A 21 -4.75 21.10 24.17
C VAL A 21 -3.59 22.07 24.43
N ILE A 22 -2.78 22.37 23.41
CA ILE A 22 -1.66 23.31 23.50
C ILE A 22 -2.13 24.71 23.94
N THR A 23 -3.28 25.17 23.42
CA THR A 23 -3.84 26.47 23.81
C THR A 23 -4.29 26.57 25.27
N ARG A 24 -4.38 25.46 26.01
CA ARG A 24 -4.80 25.42 27.42
C ARG A 24 -3.65 25.28 28.41
N VAL A 25 -2.41 25.09 27.95
CA VAL A 25 -1.26 24.84 28.84
C VAL A 25 -0.87 26.10 29.62
N CYS A 26 -0.49 27.17 28.92
CA CYS A 26 -0.20 28.48 29.49
C CYS A 26 -0.31 29.57 28.42
N MET A 27 -0.25 30.85 28.82
CA MET A 27 -0.37 31.99 27.89
C MET A 27 0.65 31.95 26.74
N LEU A 28 1.89 31.54 27.02
CA LEU A 28 2.93 31.45 25.98
C LEU A 28 2.58 30.38 24.94
N TRP A 29 2.18 29.19 25.39
CA TRP A 29 1.80 28.07 24.50
C TRP A 29 0.55 28.40 23.69
N GLN A 30 -0.41 29.09 24.32
CA GLN A 30 -1.57 29.63 23.62
C GLN A 30 -1.16 30.58 22.50
N GLN A 31 -0.30 31.56 22.76
CA GLN A 31 0.17 32.48 21.74
C GLN A 31 0.92 31.76 20.61
N ILE A 32 1.76 30.77 20.94
CA ILE A 32 2.47 29.96 19.95
C ILE A 32 1.47 29.20 19.07
N ALA A 33 0.51 28.50 19.67
CA ALA A 33 -0.49 27.74 18.92
C ALA A 33 -1.32 28.63 17.99
N LEU A 34 -1.79 29.77 18.49
CA LEU A 34 -2.60 30.71 17.69
C LEU A 34 -1.80 31.38 16.55
N ARG A 35 -0.46 31.42 16.65
CA ARG A 35 0.44 31.98 15.63
C ARG A 35 1.10 30.95 14.73
N THR A 36 0.76 29.67 14.89
CA THR A 36 1.35 28.57 14.11
C THR A 36 0.26 27.90 13.26
N PRO A 37 -0.05 28.42 12.06
CA PRO A 37 -1.16 27.96 11.22
C PRO A 37 -1.14 26.48 10.91
N PHE A 38 0.06 25.91 10.71
CA PHE A 38 0.23 24.50 10.38
C PHE A 38 -0.38 23.55 11.42
N LEU A 39 -0.46 23.96 12.71
CA LEU A 39 -1.12 23.16 13.75
C LEU A 39 -2.64 22.99 13.53
N TRP A 40 -3.24 23.83 12.70
CA TRP A 40 -4.68 23.87 12.42
C TRP A 40 -5.03 23.32 11.04
N ALA A 41 -4.03 22.92 10.24
CA ALA A 41 -4.20 22.49 8.85
C ALA A 41 -4.77 21.07 8.68
N HIS A 42 -4.80 20.27 9.74
CA HIS A 42 -5.23 18.87 9.70
C HIS A 42 -6.63 18.73 10.27
N LEU A 43 -7.55 18.18 9.47
CA LEU A 43 -8.95 18.02 9.82
C LEU A 43 -9.38 16.57 9.59
N SER A 44 -9.88 15.90 10.63
CA SER A 44 -10.63 14.65 10.50
C SER A 44 -12.10 14.91 10.82
N MET A 45 -12.93 14.68 9.81
CA MET A 45 -14.37 14.92 9.83
C MET A 45 -15.12 13.63 9.52
N GLY A 46 -16.43 13.66 9.74
CA GLY A 46 -17.34 12.58 9.40
C GLY A 46 -18.76 13.13 9.34
N PRO A 47 -19.76 12.25 9.19
CA PRO A 47 -21.17 12.63 9.22
C PRO A 47 -21.52 13.47 10.47
N CYS A 48 -22.47 14.40 10.31
CA CYS A 48 -22.85 15.34 11.36
C CYS A 48 -23.22 14.65 12.66
N ARG A 49 -22.47 14.95 13.73
CA ARG A 49 -22.82 14.61 15.11
C ARG A 49 -23.38 15.80 15.90
N GLY A 50 -23.76 16.87 15.19
CA GLY A 50 -24.26 18.13 15.75
C GLY A 50 -23.48 19.38 15.33
N ARG A 51 -23.99 20.56 15.71
CA ARG A 51 -23.48 21.88 15.27
C ARG A 51 -22.05 22.21 15.73
N THR A 52 -21.58 21.61 16.83
CA THR A 52 -20.27 21.93 17.43
C THR A 52 -19.11 21.51 16.55
N HIS A 53 -19.23 20.35 15.87
CA HIS A 53 -18.17 19.81 15.01
C HIS A 53 -17.83 20.78 13.86
N TYR A 54 -18.84 21.37 13.24
CA TYR A 54 -18.68 22.33 12.15
C TYR A 54 -18.07 23.65 12.57
N ARG A 55 -18.44 24.15 13.75
CA ARG A 55 -17.81 25.36 14.30
C ARG A 55 -16.32 25.15 14.53
N LEU A 56 -15.92 23.95 14.96
CA LEU A 56 -14.51 23.59 15.09
C LEU A 56 -13.83 23.49 13.71
N ALA A 57 -14.46 22.87 12.71
CA ALA A 57 -13.91 22.81 11.36
C ALA A 57 -13.64 24.21 10.77
N HIS A 58 -14.62 25.11 10.85
CA HIS A 58 -14.44 26.51 10.42
C HIS A 58 -13.34 27.22 11.19
N LEU A 59 -13.26 27.03 12.51
CA LEU A 59 -12.17 27.61 13.32
C LEU A 59 -10.80 27.10 12.84
N PHE A 60 -10.66 25.81 12.56
CA PHE A 60 -9.40 25.23 12.09
C PHE A 60 -9.02 25.81 10.71
N ILE A 61 -9.96 25.89 9.77
CA ILE A 61 -9.75 26.48 8.44
C ILE A 61 -9.35 27.96 8.56
N GLU A 62 -10.04 28.74 9.39
CA GLU A 62 -9.70 30.15 9.62
C GLU A 62 -8.28 30.30 10.21
N ARG A 63 -7.94 29.45 11.19
CA ARG A 63 -6.63 29.47 11.85
C ARG A 63 -5.49 28.91 10.99
N ALA A 64 -5.81 28.10 9.99
CA ALA A 64 -4.86 27.69 8.98
C ALA A 64 -4.40 28.87 8.09
N MET A 65 -5.09 30.03 8.11
CA MET A 65 -4.65 31.28 7.45
C MET A 65 -4.23 31.09 5.97
N GLY A 66 -4.96 30.26 5.23
CA GLY A 66 -4.67 29.97 3.82
C GLY A 66 -3.53 28.99 3.56
N HIS A 67 -3.01 28.33 4.60
CA HIS A 67 -2.11 27.18 4.42
C HIS A 67 -2.85 25.97 3.83
N ASP A 68 -2.08 25.12 3.15
CA ASP A 68 -2.53 23.83 2.63
C ASP A 68 -3.26 23.00 3.71
N LEU A 69 -4.47 22.54 3.40
CA LEU A 69 -5.29 21.70 4.27
C LEU A 69 -5.10 20.22 3.98
N TYR A 70 -5.13 19.41 5.03
CA TYR A 70 -5.08 17.95 4.99
C TYR A 70 -6.36 17.42 5.61
N VAL A 71 -7.23 16.86 4.78
CA VAL A 71 -8.60 16.53 5.17
C VAL A 71 -8.83 15.05 5.05
N HIS A 72 -9.29 14.45 6.14
CA HIS A 72 -9.80 13.10 6.22
C HIS A 72 -11.28 13.14 6.54
N TYR A 73 -12.08 12.44 5.76
CA TYR A 73 -13.51 12.29 5.95
C TYR A 73 -13.85 10.81 6.01
N ASP A 74 -14.47 10.37 7.11
CA ASP A 74 -14.78 8.97 7.37
C ASP A 74 -16.26 8.80 7.73
N GLU A 75 -16.99 8.00 6.96
CA GLU A 75 -18.40 7.67 7.22
C GLU A 75 -18.60 6.40 8.07
N ASP A 76 -17.53 5.73 8.53
CA ASP A 76 -17.65 4.47 9.27
C ASP A 76 -18.63 4.56 10.45
N VAL A 77 -19.74 3.84 10.27
CA VAL A 77 -20.90 3.77 11.15
C VAL A 77 -20.57 3.08 12.47
N GLN A 78 -19.50 2.26 12.51
CA GLN A 78 -19.10 1.52 13.71
C GLN A 78 -18.68 2.43 14.87
N ARG A 79 -18.41 3.71 14.63
CA ARG A 79 -18.18 4.72 15.69
C ARG A 79 -19.46 5.21 16.38
N GLY A 80 -20.50 4.37 16.48
CA GLY A 80 -21.66 4.55 17.36
C GLY A 80 -22.79 5.44 16.85
N SER A 81 -22.96 5.57 15.53
CA SER A 81 -23.97 6.45 14.93
C SER A 81 -25.23 5.66 14.53
N LEU A 82 -26.31 5.83 15.29
CA LEU A 82 -27.67 5.37 14.94
C LEU A 82 -28.16 6.17 13.72
N SER A 83 -28.29 5.52 12.55
CA SER A 83 -29.12 5.85 11.38
C SER A 83 -29.61 7.31 11.20
N SER A 84 -28.79 8.30 11.48
CA SER A 84 -29.16 9.70 11.32
C SER A 84 -29.00 10.03 9.85
N GLU A 85 -30.05 10.60 9.25
CA GLU A 85 -30.00 11.22 7.91
C GLU A 85 -28.64 11.94 7.75
N HIS A 86 -27.85 11.50 6.77
CA HIS A 86 -26.49 11.97 6.57
C HIS A 86 -26.52 13.47 6.24
N CYS A 87 -26.34 14.29 7.27
CA CYS A 87 -26.30 15.72 7.08
C CYS A 87 -25.01 16.07 6.31
N PRO A 88 -25.13 16.78 5.19
CA PRO A 88 -24.07 16.93 4.19
C PRO A 88 -23.01 17.98 4.51
N CYS A 89 -23.18 18.70 5.61
CA CYS A 89 -22.43 19.94 5.83
C CYS A 89 -20.92 19.74 5.96
N ALA A 90 -20.44 18.53 6.30
CA ALA A 90 -19.00 18.23 6.28
C ALA A 90 -18.47 18.27 4.85
N LEU A 91 -19.10 17.54 3.94
CA LEU A 91 -18.74 17.53 2.53
C LEU A 91 -18.91 18.92 1.91
N ASP A 92 -19.95 19.67 2.28
CA ASP A 92 -20.14 21.04 1.79
C ASP A 92 -18.95 21.94 2.21
N ILE A 93 -18.43 21.82 3.44
CA ILE A 93 -17.23 22.55 3.88
C ILE A 93 -16.00 22.11 3.08
N ILE A 94 -15.82 20.80 2.84
CA ILE A 94 -14.71 20.29 2.02
C ILE A 94 -14.79 20.88 0.60
N SER A 95 -15.96 20.82 -0.04
CA SER A 95 -16.18 21.34 -1.38
C SER A 95 -15.91 22.84 -1.46
N GLN A 96 -16.32 23.62 -0.46
CA GLN A 96 -16.07 25.07 -0.39
C GLN A 96 -14.59 25.43 -0.23
N ASN A 97 -13.79 24.54 0.35
CA ASN A 97 -12.37 24.79 0.63
C ASN A 97 -11.42 23.96 -0.26
N ILE A 98 -11.92 23.32 -1.32
CA ILE A 98 -11.13 22.43 -2.18
C ILE A 98 -9.91 23.11 -2.80
N GLU A 99 -9.94 24.43 -3.01
CA GLU A 99 -8.82 25.23 -3.51
C GLU A 99 -7.65 25.34 -2.51
N GLN A 100 -7.84 24.97 -1.24
CA GLN A 100 -6.80 24.96 -0.22
C GLN A 100 -6.39 23.52 0.17
N ILE A 101 -7.13 22.51 -0.28
CA ILE A 101 -6.91 21.12 0.14
C ILE A 101 -5.78 20.50 -0.69
N LYS A 102 -4.72 20.06 0.01
CA LYS A 102 -3.56 19.37 -0.57
C LYS A 102 -3.67 17.86 -0.48
N THR A 103 -4.29 17.36 0.58
CA THR A 103 -4.58 15.93 0.75
C THR A 103 -6.04 15.78 1.10
N LEU A 104 -6.74 14.94 0.34
CA LEU A 104 -8.14 14.60 0.60
C LEU A 104 -8.28 13.07 0.67
N GLU A 105 -8.71 12.59 1.83
CA GLU A 105 -9.03 11.18 2.07
C GLU A 105 -10.53 11.06 2.35
N LEU A 106 -11.24 10.33 1.50
CA LEU A 106 -12.67 10.03 1.62
C LEU A 106 -12.80 8.53 1.92
N VAL A 107 -12.87 8.17 3.20
CA VAL A 107 -12.82 6.79 3.68
C VAL A 107 -14.22 6.28 4.00
N MET A 108 -14.51 5.04 3.59
CA MET A 108 -15.81 4.40 3.75
C MET A 108 -16.99 5.26 3.25
N ILE A 109 -16.76 6.14 2.27
CA ILE A 109 -17.77 7.09 1.81
C ILE A 109 -18.87 6.37 1.04
N SER A 110 -20.12 6.69 1.37
CA SER A 110 -21.29 6.20 0.67
C SER A 110 -21.40 6.78 -0.74
N GLU A 111 -22.08 6.07 -1.62
CA GLU A 111 -22.26 6.45 -3.01
C GLU A 111 -23.00 7.80 -3.14
N GLU A 112 -24.04 7.99 -2.32
CA GLU A 112 -24.83 9.23 -2.28
C GLU A 112 -23.99 10.44 -1.84
N SER A 113 -23.22 10.29 -0.77
CA SER A 113 -22.29 11.31 -0.28
C SER A 113 -21.22 11.66 -1.31
N LEU A 114 -20.63 10.66 -1.96
CA LEU A 114 -19.63 10.88 -2.99
C LEU A 114 -20.24 11.59 -4.20
N ALA A 115 -21.41 11.17 -4.68
CA ALA A 115 -22.12 11.82 -5.77
C ALA A 115 -22.40 13.30 -5.47
N ARG A 116 -22.86 13.58 -4.25
CA ARG A 116 -23.11 14.95 -3.79
C ARG A 116 -21.82 15.78 -3.72
N PHE A 117 -20.76 15.24 -3.15
CA PHE A 117 -19.48 15.91 -3.06
C PHE A 117 -18.98 16.31 -4.45
N VAL A 118 -19.00 15.36 -5.38
CA VAL A 118 -18.54 15.55 -6.76
C VAL A 118 -19.38 16.58 -7.52
N THR A 119 -20.69 16.59 -7.32
CA THR A 119 -21.57 17.60 -7.94
C THR A 119 -21.39 19.00 -7.34
N SER A 120 -20.93 19.08 -6.09
CA SER A 120 -20.68 20.35 -5.39
C SER A 120 -19.33 20.96 -5.74
N VAL A 121 -18.33 20.15 -6.11
CA VAL A 121 -17.01 20.63 -6.51
C VAL A 121 -17.03 21.14 -7.96
N SER A 122 -16.92 22.46 -8.12
CA SER A 122 -16.77 23.04 -9.46
C SER A 122 -15.43 22.65 -10.08
N ARG A 123 -15.43 22.39 -11.40
CA ARG A 123 -14.20 22.07 -12.15
C ARG A 123 -13.13 23.16 -12.04
N ALA A 124 -13.55 24.43 -12.01
CA ALA A 124 -12.63 25.56 -11.88
C ALA A 124 -11.90 25.55 -10.52
N ALA A 125 -12.63 25.26 -9.44
CA ALA A 125 -12.02 25.16 -8.11
C ALA A 125 -11.01 24.01 -8.04
N ALA A 126 -11.38 22.84 -8.58
CA ALA A 126 -10.47 21.70 -8.60
C ALA A 126 -9.20 21.94 -9.44
N SER A 127 -9.30 22.66 -10.57
CA SER A 127 -8.12 23.00 -11.38
C SER A 127 -7.11 23.92 -10.69
N ARG A 128 -7.55 24.70 -9.69
CA ARG A 128 -6.68 25.57 -8.89
C ARG A 128 -6.19 24.92 -7.60
N SER A 129 -6.71 23.74 -7.30
CA SER A 129 -6.42 23.05 -6.05
C SER A 129 -4.94 22.64 -5.97
N PRO A 130 -4.30 22.78 -4.79
CA PRO A 130 -2.97 22.25 -4.52
C PRO A 130 -3.01 20.73 -4.26
N LEU A 131 -4.12 20.04 -4.53
CA LEU A 131 -4.30 18.62 -4.29
C LEU A 131 -3.16 17.79 -4.90
N THR A 132 -2.36 17.18 -4.04
CA THR A 132 -1.27 16.27 -4.40
C THR A 132 -1.60 14.80 -4.14
N ARG A 133 -2.45 14.55 -3.13
CA ARG A 133 -2.89 13.20 -2.74
C ARG A 133 -4.41 13.13 -2.69
N PHE A 134 -4.96 12.12 -3.33
CA PHE A 134 -6.39 11.83 -3.31
C PHE A 134 -6.63 10.35 -2.97
N GLU A 135 -7.39 10.12 -1.91
CA GLU A 135 -7.78 8.79 -1.46
C GLU A 135 -9.30 8.67 -1.42
N VAL A 136 -9.83 7.59 -1.99
CA VAL A 136 -11.26 7.25 -1.92
C VAL A 136 -11.37 5.78 -1.56
N SER A 137 -12.14 5.49 -0.52
CA SER A 137 -12.57 4.15 -0.13
C SER A 137 -14.08 4.14 0.03
N THR A 138 -14.76 3.18 -0.59
CA THR A 138 -16.23 3.07 -0.55
C THR A 138 -16.67 1.89 0.30
N GLN A 139 -17.78 2.02 1.02
CA GLN A 139 -18.27 1.01 1.97
C GLN A 139 -18.80 -0.30 1.31
N PHE A 140 -18.96 -0.36 -0.01
CA PHE A 140 -19.82 -1.38 -0.64
C PHE A 140 -19.07 -2.52 -1.32
N ASP A 141 -19.54 -3.75 -1.06
CA ASP A 141 -19.32 -4.95 -1.89
C ASP A 141 -19.99 -4.87 -3.27
N TYR A 142 -20.79 -3.82 -3.51
CA TYR A 142 -21.49 -3.59 -4.76
C TYR A 142 -20.70 -2.64 -5.66
N PRO A 143 -20.66 -2.90 -6.98
CA PRO A 143 -20.00 -2.00 -7.91
C PRO A 143 -20.68 -0.63 -7.84
N ALA A 144 -19.93 0.38 -7.41
CA ALA A 144 -20.39 1.76 -7.40
C ALA A 144 -20.97 2.12 -8.79
N SER A 145 -22.04 2.91 -8.82
CA SER A 145 -22.60 3.35 -10.09
C SER A 145 -21.51 3.99 -10.96
N THR A 146 -21.33 3.43 -12.17
CA THR A 146 -20.40 3.96 -13.19
C THR A 146 -20.62 5.46 -13.46
N THR A 147 -21.80 5.98 -13.16
CA THR A 147 -22.16 7.40 -13.27
C THR A 147 -21.33 8.28 -12.35
N ILE A 148 -21.08 7.86 -11.11
CA ILE A 148 -20.31 8.66 -10.13
C ILE A 148 -18.84 8.63 -10.45
N LEU A 149 -18.34 7.48 -10.91
CA LEU A 149 -16.98 7.35 -11.40
C LEU A 149 -16.69 8.33 -12.56
N ARG A 150 -17.68 8.59 -13.42
CA ARG A 150 -17.56 9.58 -14.52
C ARG A 150 -17.55 11.03 -14.06
N ALA A 151 -17.99 11.33 -12.83
CA ALA A 151 -18.06 12.68 -12.31
C ALA A 151 -16.81 13.08 -11.50
N LEU A 152 -16.04 12.08 -11.03
CA LEU A 152 -14.72 12.26 -10.38
C LEU A 152 -13.62 12.96 -11.19
N PRO A 153 -13.59 13.00 -12.54
CA PRO A 153 -12.52 13.68 -13.28
C PRO A 153 -12.32 15.14 -12.85
N ASN A 154 -13.35 15.81 -12.34
CA ASN A 154 -13.20 17.18 -11.88
C ASN A 154 -12.15 17.29 -10.77
N ILE A 155 -12.14 16.37 -9.81
CA ILE A 155 -11.20 16.37 -8.68
C ILE A 155 -9.89 15.67 -9.06
N CYS A 156 -9.98 14.52 -9.74
CA CYS A 156 -8.82 13.71 -10.08
C CYS A 156 -7.90 14.38 -11.11
N ASN A 157 -8.41 15.26 -11.97
CA ASN A 157 -7.61 16.01 -12.95
C ASN A 157 -7.01 17.29 -12.39
N ALA A 158 -6.98 17.48 -11.07
CA ALA A 158 -6.17 18.55 -10.50
C ALA A 158 -4.70 18.37 -10.95
N PRO A 159 -4.05 19.43 -11.46
CA PRO A 159 -2.76 19.34 -12.17
C PRO A 159 -1.59 18.92 -11.27
N ASN A 160 -1.80 18.86 -9.96
CA ASN A 160 -0.78 18.52 -8.98
C ASN A 160 -0.98 17.12 -8.37
N VAL A 161 -2.04 16.40 -8.73
CA VAL A 161 -2.35 15.06 -8.16
C VAL A 161 -1.31 14.06 -8.63
N ARG A 162 -0.58 13.47 -7.68
CA ARG A 162 0.52 12.52 -7.92
C ARG A 162 0.35 11.21 -7.17
N ASP A 163 -0.39 11.22 -6.07
CA ASP A 163 -0.64 10.04 -5.22
C ASP A 163 -2.14 9.76 -5.21
N ILE A 164 -2.53 8.62 -5.81
CA ILE A 164 -3.91 8.18 -5.87
C ILE A 164 -4.03 6.87 -5.10
N ARG A 165 -4.99 6.84 -4.19
CA ARG A 165 -5.36 5.64 -3.45
C ARG A 165 -6.84 5.38 -3.65
N TRP A 166 -7.16 4.16 -4.03
CA TRP A 166 -8.49 3.80 -4.44
C TRP A 166 -8.85 2.46 -3.82
N SER A 167 -9.91 2.44 -3.02
CA SER A 167 -10.53 1.25 -2.44
C SER A 167 -11.96 1.14 -2.91
N GLY A 168 -12.16 0.42 -4.01
CA GLY A 168 -13.48 0.22 -4.58
C GLY A 168 -13.43 -0.79 -5.70
N ALA A 169 -14.54 -1.48 -5.94
CA ALA A 169 -14.61 -2.60 -6.87
C ALA A 169 -14.16 -2.26 -8.30
N VAL A 170 -14.41 -1.02 -8.76
CA VAL A 170 -14.11 -0.57 -10.13
C VAL A 170 -13.23 0.68 -10.09
N PHE A 171 -12.10 0.64 -10.81
CA PHE A 171 -11.21 1.78 -10.99
C PHE A 171 -11.47 2.47 -12.35
N PRO A 172 -11.76 3.78 -12.39
CA PRO A 172 -12.08 4.47 -13.64
C PRO A 172 -10.81 4.86 -14.42
N GLU A 173 -10.24 3.91 -15.16
CA GLU A 173 -9.00 4.08 -15.91
C GLU A 173 -9.00 5.31 -16.85
N ASP A 174 -10.12 5.63 -17.50
CA ASP A 174 -10.17 6.68 -18.52
C ASP A 174 -10.24 8.11 -17.93
N VAL A 175 -10.30 8.24 -16.61
CA VAL A 175 -10.57 9.50 -15.92
C VAL A 175 -9.32 10.21 -15.40
N PHE A 176 -8.24 9.46 -15.14
CA PHE A 176 -7.10 9.97 -14.39
C PHE A 176 -6.00 10.59 -15.26
N PRO A 177 -5.28 11.60 -14.76
CA PRO A 177 -4.16 12.22 -15.45
C PRO A 177 -2.90 11.34 -15.32
N TRP A 178 -2.87 10.21 -16.02
CA TRP A 178 -1.82 9.20 -15.86
C TRP A 178 -0.37 9.73 -15.94
N GLN A 179 -0.14 10.76 -16.75
CA GLN A 179 1.20 11.31 -17.01
C GLN A 179 1.91 11.85 -15.76
N GLN A 180 1.17 12.28 -14.73
CA GLN A 180 1.71 12.87 -13.50
C GLN A 180 1.65 11.92 -12.29
N ILE A 181 1.01 10.75 -12.42
CA ILE A 181 0.85 9.82 -11.30
C ILE A 181 2.22 9.21 -10.94
N VAL A 182 2.60 9.38 -9.68
CA VAL A 182 3.84 8.85 -9.10
C VAL A 182 3.55 7.66 -8.18
N CYS A 183 2.43 7.69 -7.46
CA CYS A 183 1.99 6.62 -6.58
C CYS A 183 0.55 6.24 -6.92
N LEU A 184 0.30 4.96 -7.17
CA LEU A 184 -1.02 4.41 -7.44
C LEU A 184 -1.25 3.18 -6.57
N ARG A 185 -2.24 3.26 -5.68
CA ARG A 185 -2.64 2.14 -4.83
C ARG A 185 -4.10 1.80 -5.07
N LEU A 186 -4.35 0.59 -5.50
CA LEU A 186 -5.66 0.05 -5.83
C LEU A 186 -5.94 -1.10 -4.87
N SER A 187 -6.54 -0.80 -3.72
CA SER A 187 -7.07 -1.80 -2.80
C SER A 187 -8.48 -2.20 -3.25
N GLU A 188 -8.87 -3.45 -3.03
CA GLU A 188 -10.24 -3.95 -3.31
C GLU A 188 -10.70 -3.87 -4.79
N CYS A 189 -9.85 -3.35 -5.69
CA CYS A 189 -10.09 -3.32 -7.12
C CYS A 189 -9.37 -4.50 -7.77
N LEU A 190 -10.13 -5.49 -8.23
CA LEU A 190 -9.57 -6.65 -8.91
C LEU A 190 -9.22 -6.29 -10.35
N LEU A 191 -7.92 -6.23 -10.63
CA LEU A 191 -7.40 -5.99 -11.97
C LEU A 191 -7.01 -7.30 -12.64
N SER A 192 -7.21 -7.39 -13.96
CA SER A 192 -6.54 -8.43 -14.73
C SER A 192 -5.06 -8.07 -14.98
N PRO A 193 -4.20 -9.06 -15.29
CA PRO A 193 -2.80 -8.78 -15.66
C PRO A 193 -2.67 -7.74 -16.78
N ARG A 194 -3.61 -7.73 -17.73
CA ARG A 194 -3.65 -6.75 -18.82
C ARG A 194 -3.88 -5.33 -18.31
N GLN A 195 -4.79 -5.14 -17.37
CA GLN A 195 -5.08 -3.84 -16.78
C GLN A 195 -3.91 -3.31 -15.95
N VAL A 196 -3.21 -4.20 -15.22
CA VAL A 196 -1.97 -3.84 -14.52
C VAL A 196 -0.92 -3.33 -15.51
N LEU A 197 -0.65 -4.09 -16.57
CA LEU A 197 0.31 -3.69 -17.61
C LEU A 197 -0.08 -2.35 -18.26
N ARG A 198 -1.37 -2.17 -18.60
CA ARG A 198 -1.89 -0.93 -19.18
C ARG A 198 -1.72 0.26 -18.23
N SER A 199 -2.01 0.08 -16.95
CA SER A 199 -1.85 1.12 -15.92
C SER A 199 -0.39 1.57 -15.82
N ILE A 200 0.55 0.63 -15.81
CA ILE A 200 1.99 0.91 -15.78
C ILE A 200 2.45 1.64 -17.05
N VAL A 201 1.97 1.24 -18.24
CA VAL A 201 2.31 1.92 -19.51
C VAL A 201 1.76 3.35 -19.54
N ASN A 202 0.54 3.54 -19.04
CA ASN A 202 -0.12 4.84 -19.10
C ASN A 202 0.50 5.87 -18.14
N ALA A 203 1.08 5.44 -17.02
CA ALA A 203 1.77 6.30 -16.06
C ALA A 203 3.30 6.20 -16.14
N PRO A 204 3.95 6.95 -17.06
CA PRO A 204 5.41 6.92 -17.20
C PRO A 204 6.16 7.47 -15.98
N ALA A 205 5.51 8.27 -15.12
CA ALA A 205 6.11 8.82 -13.90
C ALA A 205 5.95 7.89 -12.67
N LEU A 206 5.29 6.74 -12.83
CA LEU A 206 4.92 5.84 -11.74
C LEU A 206 6.15 5.26 -11.05
N ARG A 207 6.26 5.47 -9.74
CA ARG A 207 7.32 4.94 -8.88
C ARG A 207 6.81 3.85 -7.96
N ASP A 208 5.59 3.99 -7.46
CA ASP A 208 4.99 3.08 -6.50
C ASP A 208 3.65 2.58 -7.05
N PHE A 209 3.54 1.28 -7.25
CA PHE A 209 2.31 0.63 -7.73
C PHE A 209 1.89 -0.48 -6.77
N SER A 210 0.65 -0.41 -6.30
CA SER A 210 0.03 -1.45 -5.48
C SER A 210 -1.32 -1.80 -6.06
N ALA A 211 -1.62 -3.09 -6.28
CA ALA A 211 -2.92 -3.50 -6.80
C ALA A 211 -3.32 -4.91 -6.35
N CYS A 212 -4.63 -5.18 -6.37
CA CYS A 212 -5.19 -6.52 -6.33
C CYS A 212 -5.31 -7.09 -7.75
N VAL A 213 -4.87 -8.32 -7.99
CA VAL A 213 -4.86 -8.96 -9.32
C VAL A 213 -5.65 -10.26 -9.29
N THR A 214 -6.52 -10.47 -10.27
CA THR A 214 -7.28 -11.72 -10.42
C THR A 214 -6.92 -12.47 -11.70
N GLU A 215 -6.82 -13.80 -11.62
CA GLU A 215 -6.59 -14.68 -12.79
C GLU A 215 -7.89 -14.94 -13.60
N ALA A 216 -9.07 -14.47 -13.14
CA ALA A 216 -10.37 -14.87 -13.67
C ALA A 216 -10.54 -14.71 -15.21
N GLU A 217 -9.90 -13.71 -15.83
CA GLU A 217 -9.98 -13.50 -17.29
C GLU A 217 -9.15 -14.52 -18.10
N VAL A 218 -8.09 -15.10 -17.53
CA VAL A 218 -7.11 -15.92 -18.28
C VAL A 218 -7.67 -17.30 -18.65
N ARG A 219 -8.66 -17.82 -17.91
CA ARG A 219 -9.19 -19.18 -18.15
C ARG A 219 -9.88 -19.35 -19.50
N ASN A 220 -10.43 -18.27 -20.05
CA ASN A 220 -11.10 -18.31 -21.35
C ASN A 220 -10.19 -17.84 -22.50
N ASP A 221 -9.13 -17.08 -22.21
CA ASP A 221 -8.26 -16.46 -23.20
C ASP A 221 -6.96 -17.26 -23.39
N ARG A 222 -7.05 -18.37 -24.14
CA ARG A 222 -5.89 -19.19 -24.48
C ARG A 222 -4.84 -18.34 -25.21
N LEU A 223 -3.66 -18.20 -24.60
CA LEU A 223 -2.42 -17.68 -25.19
C LEU A 223 -2.38 -16.18 -25.55
N VAL A 224 -3.09 -15.29 -24.85
CA VAL A 224 -2.87 -13.86 -25.04
C VAL A 224 -1.46 -13.48 -24.60
N ARG A 225 -0.58 -13.29 -25.59
CA ARG A 225 0.76 -12.73 -25.37
C ARG A 225 0.64 -11.23 -25.23
N TYR A 226 0.89 -10.69 -24.05
CA TYR A 226 1.00 -9.25 -23.88
C TYR A 226 2.34 -8.75 -24.43
N ALA A 227 2.32 -7.57 -25.04
CA ALA A 227 3.54 -6.87 -25.42
C ALA A 227 4.41 -6.62 -24.18
N ALA A 228 5.73 -6.63 -24.38
CA ALA A 228 6.66 -6.31 -23.30
C ALA A 228 6.44 -4.85 -22.84
N VAL A 229 6.24 -4.67 -21.54
CA VAL A 229 6.08 -3.36 -20.90
C VAL A 229 7.39 -3.01 -20.21
N HIS A 230 8.01 -1.93 -20.67
CA HIS A 230 9.26 -1.44 -20.13
C HIS A 230 9.01 -0.13 -19.37
N THR A 231 9.45 -0.06 -18.11
CA THR A 231 9.43 1.19 -17.33
C THR A 231 10.69 1.32 -16.47
N GLU A 232 11.32 2.48 -16.53
CA GLU A 232 12.54 2.82 -15.78
C GLU A 232 12.23 3.55 -14.46
N THR A 233 10.98 3.96 -14.25
CA THR A 233 10.59 4.81 -13.12
C THR A 233 10.04 4.02 -11.94
N LEU A 234 9.50 2.82 -12.19
CA LEU A 234 8.90 1.98 -11.15
C LEU A 234 9.95 1.43 -10.19
N LYS A 235 9.81 1.77 -8.91
CA LYS A 235 10.72 1.39 -7.81
C LYS A 235 10.07 0.41 -6.82
N SER A 236 8.75 0.49 -6.65
CA SER A 236 8.02 -0.37 -5.73
C SER A 236 6.82 -0.99 -6.42
N LEU A 237 6.71 -2.32 -6.30
CA LEU A 237 5.61 -3.11 -6.85
C LEU A 237 5.05 -4.01 -5.74
N ALA A 238 3.80 -3.78 -5.37
CA ALA A 238 3.06 -4.62 -4.43
C ALA A 238 1.84 -5.23 -5.11
N LEU A 239 1.72 -6.55 -5.10
CA LEU A 239 0.62 -7.25 -5.74
C LEU A 239 -0.01 -8.23 -4.76
N ASP A 240 -1.32 -8.09 -4.60
CA ASP A 240 -2.16 -9.04 -3.86
C ASP A 240 -2.94 -9.85 -4.91
N CYS A 241 -2.79 -11.18 -4.98
CA CYS A 241 -3.36 -11.93 -6.10
C CYS A 241 -3.94 -13.31 -5.71
N ASP A 242 -4.88 -13.81 -6.52
CA ASP A 242 -5.56 -15.09 -6.34
C ASP A 242 -5.01 -16.26 -7.18
N GLY A 243 -3.95 -16.02 -7.98
CA GLY A 243 -3.48 -16.99 -8.95
C GLY A 243 -2.09 -16.70 -9.50
N ALA A 244 -1.76 -17.37 -10.60
CA ALA A 244 -0.42 -17.37 -11.16
C ALA A 244 -0.04 -16.02 -11.79
N LEU A 245 1.13 -15.47 -11.42
CA LEU A 245 1.64 -14.19 -11.92
C LEU A 245 2.56 -14.33 -13.15
N ASP A 246 2.70 -15.54 -13.70
CA ASP A 246 3.61 -15.85 -14.81
C ASP A 246 3.46 -14.89 -15.98
N VAL A 247 2.22 -14.69 -16.46
CA VAL A 247 1.94 -13.89 -17.64
C VAL A 247 2.32 -12.42 -17.43
N LEU A 248 2.03 -11.88 -16.24
CA LEU A 248 2.38 -10.51 -15.87
C LEU A 248 3.89 -10.32 -15.85
N PHE A 249 4.61 -11.21 -15.16
CA PHE A 249 6.06 -11.10 -14.95
C PHE A 249 6.87 -11.42 -16.22
N HIS A 250 6.32 -12.21 -17.14
CA HIS A 250 6.94 -12.43 -18.44
C HIS A 250 6.99 -11.14 -19.27
N SER A 251 5.91 -10.38 -19.26
CA SER A 251 5.77 -9.15 -20.04
C SER A 251 6.36 -7.91 -19.35
N LEU A 252 6.46 -7.90 -18.02
CA LEU A 252 6.95 -6.74 -17.27
C LEU A 252 8.49 -6.67 -17.23
N HIS A 253 9.04 -5.50 -17.56
CA HIS A 253 10.48 -5.19 -17.51
C HIS A 253 10.72 -3.88 -16.74
N VAL A 254 11.16 -4.01 -15.48
CA VAL A 254 11.29 -2.93 -14.48
C VAL A 254 12.69 -2.90 -13.86
N PRO A 255 13.74 -2.49 -14.61
CA PRO A 255 15.13 -2.71 -14.20
C PRO A 255 15.54 -1.92 -12.94
N ARG A 256 14.78 -0.86 -12.58
CA ARG A 256 15.02 -0.01 -11.40
C ARG A 256 14.16 -0.38 -10.18
N LEU A 257 13.49 -1.54 -10.22
CA LEU A 257 12.66 -2.01 -9.11
C LEU A 257 13.54 -2.33 -7.89
N ARG A 258 13.20 -1.72 -6.75
CA ARG A 258 13.89 -1.88 -5.45
C ARG A 258 13.06 -2.62 -4.42
N SER A 259 11.74 -2.56 -4.54
CA SER A 259 10.81 -3.22 -3.62
C SER A 259 9.82 -4.09 -4.39
N LEU A 260 9.78 -5.38 -4.05
CA LEU A 260 8.82 -6.33 -4.58
C LEU A 260 8.08 -7.00 -3.42
N GLN A 261 6.77 -6.83 -3.41
CA GLN A 261 5.87 -7.45 -2.44
C GLN A 261 4.80 -8.28 -3.16
N LEU A 262 4.68 -9.55 -2.80
CA LEU A 262 3.70 -10.49 -3.35
C LEU A 262 2.92 -11.10 -2.20
N ARG A 263 1.58 -11.02 -2.24
CA ARG A 263 0.69 -11.57 -1.22
C ARG A 263 -0.48 -12.32 -1.85
N PRO A 264 -0.98 -13.40 -1.23
CA PRO A 264 -2.27 -13.94 -1.60
C PRO A 264 -3.37 -12.92 -1.25
N LEU A 265 -4.48 -12.93 -1.99
CA LEU A 265 -5.62 -12.07 -1.65
C LEU A 265 -6.19 -12.41 -0.26
N PRO A 266 -6.48 -11.40 0.60
CA PRO A 266 -6.87 -11.63 2.00
C PRO A 266 -8.08 -12.54 2.20
N TYR A 267 -9.10 -12.44 1.34
CA TYR A 267 -10.34 -13.23 1.46
C TYR A 267 -10.15 -14.71 1.09
N LEU A 268 -9.09 -15.06 0.35
CA LEU A 268 -8.76 -16.45 0.07
C LEU A 268 -8.06 -17.14 1.23
N SER A 269 -7.33 -16.38 2.06
CA SER A 269 -6.54 -16.92 3.17
C SER A 269 -7.38 -17.62 4.24
N THR A 270 -8.68 -17.30 4.36
CA THR A 270 -9.53 -17.77 5.45
C THR A 270 -10.45 -18.94 5.08
N TRP A 271 -10.78 -19.15 3.80
CA TRP A 271 -11.83 -20.09 3.40
C TRP A 271 -11.39 -21.19 2.44
N ALA A 272 -10.20 -21.10 1.84
CA ALA A 272 -9.70 -22.09 0.90
C ALA A 272 -8.30 -22.61 1.30
N PRO A 273 -8.20 -23.57 2.25
CA PRO A 273 -6.94 -24.25 2.57
C PRO A 273 -6.36 -25.06 1.39
N HIS A 274 -7.12 -25.21 0.31
CA HIS A 274 -6.61 -25.68 -0.97
C HIS A 274 -5.98 -24.49 -1.71
N LYS A 275 -4.73 -24.18 -1.31
CA LYS A 275 -3.75 -23.38 -2.03
C LYS A 275 -4.11 -23.36 -3.53
N ALA A 276 -4.33 -22.19 -4.10
CA ALA A 276 -4.33 -22.07 -5.55
C ALA A 276 -3.06 -22.77 -6.02
N ALA A 277 -3.20 -23.92 -6.71
CA ALA A 277 -2.09 -24.85 -6.94
C ALA A 277 -0.91 -24.18 -7.68
N ASP A 278 -1.19 -23.02 -8.26
CA ASP A 278 -0.38 -22.24 -9.15
C ASP A 278 0.11 -20.91 -8.54
N TRP A 279 -0.16 -20.64 -7.25
CA TRP A 279 0.34 -19.45 -6.54
C TRP A 279 1.79 -19.64 -6.07
N PRO A 280 2.64 -18.59 -6.10
CA PRO A 280 2.48 -17.33 -6.86
C PRO A 280 2.81 -17.48 -8.34
N PHE A 281 3.53 -18.54 -8.72
CA PHE A 281 3.93 -18.83 -10.09
C PHE A 281 3.71 -20.31 -10.40
N ARG A 282 3.26 -20.62 -11.61
CA ARG A 282 3.27 -21.99 -12.17
C ARG A 282 4.70 -22.44 -12.48
N ASP A 283 5.46 -21.55 -13.11
CA ASP A 283 6.88 -21.74 -13.39
C ASP A 283 7.71 -20.70 -12.61
N ILE A 284 8.36 -21.18 -11.55
CA ILE A 284 9.24 -20.35 -10.72
C ILE A 284 10.40 -19.74 -11.50
N ASN A 285 10.77 -20.28 -12.67
CA ASN A 285 11.78 -19.66 -13.52
C ASN A 285 11.34 -18.30 -14.07
N VAL A 286 10.03 -18.03 -14.19
CA VAL A 286 9.54 -16.71 -14.60
C VAL A 286 9.95 -15.65 -13.58
N LEU A 287 9.82 -15.95 -12.27
CA LEU A 287 10.30 -15.07 -11.21
C LEU A 287 11.82 -14.88 -11.28
N HIS A 288 12.58 -15.97 -11.44
CA HIS A 288 14.05 -15.87 -11.57
C HIS A 288 14.48 -15.02 -12.77
N ILE A 289 13.84 -15.20 -13.93
CA ILE A 289 14.12 -14.42 -15.13
C ILE A 289 13.75 -12.95 -14.90
N PHE A 290 12.60 -12.67 -14.26
CA PHE A 290 12.23 -11.33 -13.87
C PHE A 290 13.27 -10.66 -12.97
N LEU A 291 13.67 -11.30 -11.88
CA LEU A 291 14.66 -10.76 -10.94
C LEU A 291 16.03 -10.58 -11.60
N SER A 292 16.40 -11.45 -12.55
CA SER A 292 17.69 -11.34 -13.26
C SER A 292 17.80 -10.09 -14.15
N ARG A 293 16.66 -9.47 -14.50
CA ARG A 293 16.60 -8.25 -15.31
C ARG A 293 16.73 -6.97 -14.48
N LEU A 294 16.74 -7.05 -13.16
CA LEU A 294 16.96 -5.89 -12.29
C LEU A 294 18.42 -5.42 -12.39
N GLN A 295 18.61 -4.11 -12.54
CA GLN A 295 19.92 -3.47 -12.72
C GLN A 295 20.40 -2.80 -11.43
N ASP A 296 19.49 -2.21 -10.65
CA ASP A 296 19.83 -1.49 -9.41
C ASP A 296 19.95 -2.39 -8.18
N GLY A 297 19.62 -3.68 -8.34
CA GLY A 297 19.42 -4.60 -7.22
C GLY A 297 18.07 -4.43 -6.54
N LEU A 298 17.75 -5.38 -5.67
CA LEU A 298 16.52 -5.43 -4.89
C LEU A 298 16.85 -5.13 -3.43
N GLU A 299 16.15 -4.16 -2.83
CA GLU A 299 16.32 -3.74 -1.43
C GLU A 299 15.31 -4.45 -0.51
N HIS A 300 14.08 -4.65 -1.00
CA HIS A 300 13.00 -5.29 -0.25
C HIS A 300 12.37 -6.42 -1.07
N PHE A 301 12.39 -7.63 -0.52
CA PHE A 301 11.71 -8.79 -1.10
C PHE A 301 10.77 -9.41 -0.07
N LEU A 302 9.47 -9.22 -0.28
CA LEU A 302 8.43 -9.71 0.61
C LEU A 302 7.52 -10.68 -0.14
N LEU A 303 7.67 -11.96 0.12
CA LEU A 303 6.79 -13.00 -0.39
C LEU A 303 5.97 -13.57 0.77
N PHE A 304 4.67 -13.30 0.75
CA PHE A 304 3.75 -13.88 1.70
C PHE A 304 3.10 -15.10 1.06
N ASP A 305 3.15 -16.23 1.76
CA ASP A 305 2.74 -17.54 1.24
C ASP A 305 3.43 -17.91 -0.09
N GLY A 306 4.54 -18.65 -0.03
CA GLY A 306 5.23 -19.12 -1.24
C GLY A 306 4.46 -20.16 -2.06
N GLY A 307 3.32 -20.66 -1.59
CA GLY A 307 2.56 -21.68 -2.28
C GLY A 307 3.29 -23.03 -2.35
N SER A 308 3.05 -23.80 -3.40
CA SER A 308 3.64 -25.15 -3.59
C SER A 308 4.93 -25.13 -4.41
N THR A 309 5.07 -24.14 -5.30
CA THR A 309 6.16 -24.04 -6.29
C THR A 309 7.37 -23.28 -5.76
N PHE A 310 7.23 -22.48 -4.71
CA PHE A 310 8.34 -21.79 -4.06
C PHE A 310 8.91 -22.64 -2.92
N ASP A 311 9.93 -23.43 -3.22
CA ASP A 311 10.65 -24.29 -2.26
C ASP A 311 11.97 -23.65 -1.78
N GLU A 312 12.71 -24.35 -0.91
CA GLU A 312 14.01 -23.88 -0.40
C GLU A 312 15.02 -23.64 -1.55
N ARG A 313 14.95 -24.41 -2.64
CA ARG A 313 15.86 -24.26 -3.78
C ARG A 313 15.60 -22.98 -4.55
N ALA A 314 14.33 -22.61 -4.74
CA ALA A 314 13.94 -21.33 -5.31
C ALA A 314 14.46 -20.16 -4.47
N LEU A 315 14.28 -20.23 -3.15
CA LEU A 315 14.79 -19.22 -2.23
C LEU A 315 16.32 -19.09 -2.28
N LEU A 316 17.04 -20.22 -2.23
CA LEU A 316 18.49 -20.27 -2.36
C LEU A 316 18.96 -19.61 -3.66
N ARG A 317 18.29 -19.92 -4.78
CA ARG A 317 18.62 -19.34 -6.08
C ARG A 317 18.45 -17.82 -6.06
N ILE A 318 17.39 -17.30 -5.45
CA ILE A 318 17.14 -15.84 -5.34
C ILE A 318 18.22 -15.15 -4.51
N ILE A 319 18.55 -15.66 -3.32
CA ILE A 319 19.55 -15.00 -2.45
C ILE A 319 20.98 -15.10 -3.00
N GLU A 320 21.24 -16.03 -3.90
CA GLU A 320 22.51 -16.16 -4.63
C GLU A 320 22.61 -15.23 -5.85
N MET A 321 21.52 -14.58 -6.26
CA MET A 321 21.55 -13.66 -7.39
C MET A 321 22.35 -12.40 -7.05
N PRO A 322 23.15 -11.85 -7.99
CA PRO A 322 23.83 -10.57 -7.79
C PRO A 322 22.87 -9.44 -7.40
N GLN A 323 21.66 -9.45 -7.95
CA GLN A 323 20.60 -8.48 -7.67
C GLN A 323 20.11 -8.51 -6.22
N ALA A 324 20.28 -9.64 -5.52
CA ALA A 324 19.91 -9.77 -4.12
C ALA A 324 20.98 -9.22 -3.17
N SER A 325 22.18 -8.88 -3.65
CA SER A 325 23.27 -8.38 -2.79
C SER A 325 22.92 -7.08 -2.05
N THR A 326 22.00 -6.28 -2.59
CA THR A 326 21.48 -5.04 -2.00
C THR A 326 20.32 -5.26 -1.03
N LEU A 327 19.86 -6.50 -0.79
CA LEU A 327 18.71 -6.76 0.06
C LEU A 327 18.96 -6.28 1.49
N ILE A 328 18.03 -5.45 1.96
CA ILE A 328 17.92 -4.93 3.32
C ILE A 328 16.85 -5.71 4.08
N ASP A 329 15.73 -6.04 3.42
CA ASP A 329 14.58 -6.73 4.02
C ASP A 329 14.21 -7.97 3.20
N LEU A 330 14.32 -9.14 3.84
CA LEU A 330 13.89 -10.42 3.29
C LEU A 330 12.78 -11.00 4.16
N HIS A 331 11.56 -10.99 3.64
CA HIS A 331 10.39 -11.63 4.25
C HIS A 331 9.89 -12.74 3.34
N VAL A 332 9.94 -13.99 3.79
CA VAL A 332 9.38 -15.14 3.06
C VAL A 332 8.57 -16.02 4.00
N SER A 333 7.25 -16.03 3.86
CA SER A 333 6.39 -16.94 4.63
C SER A 333 5.95 -18.14 3.80
N GLN A 334 5.79 -19.28 4.47
CA GLN A 334 5.37 -20.57 3.91
C GLN A 334 6.16 -21.03 2.68
N VAL A 335 7.45 -21.32 2.85
CA VAL A 335 8.25 -22.02 1.83
C VAL A 335 7.80 -23.49 1.74
N SER A 336 7.55 -23.98 0.53
CA SER A 336 7.19 -25.39 0.29
C SER A 336 8.29 -26.32 0.78
N GLY A 337 7.96 -27.23 1.71
CA GLY A 337 8.94 -28.10 2.38
C GLY A 337 9.70 -27.46 3.55
N GLY A 338 9.45 -26.18 3.84
CA GLY A 338 10.11 -25.42 4.91
C GLY A 338 11.49 -24.88 4.51
N VAL A 339 12.10 -24.11 5.43
CA VAL A 339 13.45 -23.56 5.27
C VAL A 339 14.42 -24.38 6.12
N GLY A 340 15.36 -25.07 5.46
CA GLY A 340 16.34 -25.94 6.09
C GLY A 340 17.66 -25.23 6.44
N ASP A 341 18.66 -26.02 6.84
CA ASP A 341 19.99 -25.52 7.18
C ASP A 341 20.71 -24.87 6.00
N ALA A 342 20.39 -25.24 4.76
CA ALA A 342 21.13 -24.82 3.57
C ALA A 342 21.07 -23.29 3.41
N VAL A 343 19.91 -22.68 3.61
CA VAL A 343 19.73 -21.21 3.58
C VAL A 343 20.59 -20.53 4.64
N PHE A 344 20.54 -20.99 5.89
CA PHE A 344 21.28 -20.35 6.98
C PHE A 344 22.79 -20.55 6.88
N VAL A 345 23.25 -21.71 6.39
CA VAL A 345 24.67 -21.95 6.09
C VAL A 345 25.16 -21.00 5.00
N LYS A 346 24.35 -20.72 3.99
CA LYS A 346 24.65 -19.77 2.90
C LYS A 346 24.68 -18.32 3.37
N LEU A 347 23.81 -17.94 4.32
CA LEU A 347 23.80 -16.62 4.96
C LEU A 347 24.90 -16.44 6.03
N THR A 348 25.59 -17.52 6.41
CA THR A 348 26.68 -17.46 7.40
C THR A 348 27.95 -16.89 6.77
N PRO A 349 28.45 -15.72 7.20
CA PRO A 349 29.67 -15.15 6.67
C PRO A 349 30.88 -16.02 6.97
N ARG A 350 31.82 -16.07 6.01
CA ARG A 350 33.11 -16.76 6.14
C ARG A 350 34.22 -15.72 6.13
N ARG A 351 35.28 -15.95 6.92
CA ARG A 351 36.44 -15.05 6.93
C ARG A 351 37.06 -14.97 5.53
N GLY A 352 37.28 -13.75 5.04
CA GLY A 352 37.88 -13.48 3.74
C GLY A 352 36.92 -13.61 2.54
N ALA A 353 35.62 -13.82 2.75
CA ALA A 353 34.63 -13.83 1.68
C ALA A 353 33.46 -12.90 2.03
N VAL A 354 32.98 -12.14 1.05
CA VAL A 354 31.75 -11.34 1.20
C VAL A 354 30.56 -12.31 1.35
N PRO A 355 29.77 -12.23 2.44
CA PRO A 355 28.62 -13.09 2.61
C PRO A 355 27.54 -12.80 1.56
N LEU A 356 26.64 -13.77 1.37
CA LEU A 356 25.38 -13.49 0.71
C LEU A 356 24.56 -12.52 1.56
N LEU A 357 23.92 -11.57 0.88
CA LEU A 357 23.10 -10.51 1.47
C LEU A 357 23.87 -9.69 2.54
N PRO A 358 24.98 -9.01 2.18
CA PRO A 358 25.81 -8.28 3.14
C PRO A 358 25.08 -7.12 3.82
N HIS A 359 24.00 -6.60 3.23
CA HIS A 359 23.23 -5.45 3.74
C HIS A 359 21.93 -5.84 4.46
N LEU A 360 21.69 -7.13 4.68
CA LEU A 360 20.42 -7.62 5.23
C LEU A 360 20.22 -7.19 6.69
N GLU A 361 19.31 -6.24 6.93
CA GLU A 361 18.97 -5.77 8.27
C GLU A 361 17.82 -6.56 8.88
N ARG A 362 16.86 -6.99 8.05
CA ARG A 362 15.64 -7.68 8.48
C ARG A 362 15.49 -9.04 7.81
N LEU A 363 15.31 -10.07 8.63
CA LEU A 363 15.09 -11.43 8.17
C LEU A 363 13.83 -12.00 8.82
N SER A 364 12.81 -12.23 8.00
CA SER A 364 11.58 -12.88 8.43
C SER A 364 11.31 -14.14 7.61
N MET A 365 11.25 -15.29 8.26
CA MET A 365 10.95 -16.57 7.62
C MET A 365 10.00 -17.40 8.47
N CYS A 366 9.09 -18.13 7.84
CA CYS A 366 8.22 -19.10 8.52
C CYS A 366 8.56 -20.53 8.13
N ALA A 367 8.15 -21.47 8.97
CA ALA A 367 8.35 -22.91 8.77
C ALA A 367 9.83 -23.32 8.66
N CYS A 368 10.70 -22.76 9.51
CA CYS A 368 12.10 -23.13 9.57
C CYS A 368 12.30 -24.49 10.27
N ALA A 369 12.97 -25.42 9.60
CA ALA A 369 13.33 -26.75 10.08
C ALA A 369 14.87 -26.89 10.05
N THR A 370 15.53 -26.34 11.08
CA THR A 370 16.99 -26.26 11.15
C THR A 370 17.56 -27.19 12.21
N SER A 371 18.80 -27.64 12.00
CA SER A 371 19.58 -28.31 13.02
C SER A 371 19.93 -27.38 14.17
N LEU A 372 20.17 -27.97 15.33
CA LEU A 372 20.55 -27.25 16.55
C LEU A 372 21.79 -26.38 16.29
N ASN A 373 21.73 -25.12 16.72
CA ASN A 373 22.77 -24.10 16.58
C ASN A 373 23.03 -23.55 15.17
N THR A 374 22.38 -24.00 14.09
CA THR A 374 22.64 -23.44 12.74
C THR A 374 22.34 -21.95 12.69
N ILE A 375 21.15 -21.54 13.14
CA ILE A 375 20.74 -20.13 13.19
C ILE A 375 21.65 -19.34 14.13
N SER A 376 21.87 -19.83 15.36
CA SER A 376 22.74 -19.16 16.34
C SER A 376 24.15 -18.94 15.83
N ARG A 377 24.71 -19.90 15.06
CA ARG A 377 26.02 -19.77 14.42
C ARG A 377 26.03 -18.70 13.35
N MET A 378 25.01 -18.66 12.49
CA MET A 378 24.84 -17.62 11.47
C MET A 378 24.79 -16.22 12.11
N LEU A 379 23.94 -16.05 13.13
CA LEU A 379 23.78 -14.77 13.85
C LEU A 379 25.07 -14.33 14.54
N ASN A 380 25.73 -15.25 15.25
CA ASN A 380 26.98 -14.94 15.93
C ASN A 380 28.09 -14.58 14.92
N ALA A 381 28.15 -15.26 13.78
CA ALA A 381 29.12 -14.97 12.73
C ALA A 381 28.88 -13.59 12.10
N ARG A 382 27.63 -13.19 11.82
CA ARG A 382 27.30 -11.84 11.33
C ARG A 382 27.68 -10.77 12.34
N ARG A 383 27.32 -10.96 13.62
CA ARG A 383 27.69 -10.04 14.71
C ARG A 383 29.21 -9.89 14.87
N LEU A 384 29.97 -11.00 14.83
CA LEU A 384 31.42 -10.97 14.99
C LEU A 384 32.17 -10.33 13.80
N LEU A 385 31.52 -10.26 12.64
CA LEU A 385 32.09 -9.70 11.41
C LEU A 385 31.39 -8.39 11.00
N ASP A 386 30.67 -7.76 11.92
CA ASP A 386 29.97 -6.48 11.73
C ASP A 386 29.02 -6.41 10.52
N TYR A 387 28.38 -7.53 10.17
CA TYR A 387 27.30 -7.51 9.19
C TYR A 387 25.96 -7.17 9.86
N PRO A 388 25.19 -6.21 9.31
CA PRO A 388 23.87 -5.89 9.83
C PRO A 388 23.00 -7.15 9.79
N LEU A 389 22.20 -7.29 10.86
CA LEU A 389 21.02 -8.15 10.99
C LEU A 389 20.41 -7.86 12.37
N SER A 390 19.54 -6.86 12.43
CA SER A 390 18.98 -6.31 13.68
C SER A 390 17.61 -6.88 14.02
N GLU A 391 16.80 -7.22 13.01
CA GLU A 391 15.44 -7.72 13.20
C GLU A 391 15.31 -9.12 12.62
N ILE A 392 14.94 -10.08 13.48
CA ILE A 392 14.83 -11.48 13.10
C ILE A 392 13.48 -12.02 13.59
N ALA A 393 12.68 -12.51 12.66
CA ALA A 393 11.41 -13.16 12.94
C ALA A 393 11.41 -14.56 12.30
N LEU A 394 11.65 -15.60 13.10
CA LEU A 394 11.70 -16.98 12.61
C LEU A 394 10.55 -17.78 13.21
N GLY A 395 9.63 -18.23 12.36
CA GLY A 395 8.56 -19.14 12.73
C GLY A 395 9.05 -20.59 12.68
N HIS A 396 8.81 -21.35 13.74
CA HIS A 396 9.05 -22.79 13.74
C HIS A 396 8.17 -23.51 12.71
N ALA A 397 8.66 -24.64 12.18
CA ALA A 397 7.84 -25.57 11.41
C ALA A 397 6.62 -25.98 12.24
N LEU A 398 5.46 -25.43 11.87
CA LEU A 398 4.18 -25.92 12.35
C LEU A 398 4.00 -27.30 11.76
N GLY A 399 4.21 -28.33 12.57
CA GLY A 399 4.03 -29.71 12.11
C GLY A 399 2.58 -29.92 11.71
N ASN A 400 2.23 -29.80 10.43
CA ASN A 400 0.90 -30.03 9.86
C ASN A 400 -0.32 -29.49 10.65
N LEU A 401 -0.13 -28.53 11.56
CA LEU A 401 -1.23 -27.95 12.32
C LEU A 401 -2.02 -27.07 11.36
N SER A 402 -3.31 -27.35 11.27
CA SER A 402 -4.26 -26.64 10.42
C SER A 402 -4.17 -25.13 10.67
N PRO A 403 -4.25 -24.27 9.64
CA PRO A 403 -4.14 -22.80 9.76
C PRO A 403 -5.14 -22.11 10.71
N LEU A 404 -6.12 -22.86 11.25
CA LEU A 404 -7.18 -22.33 12.12
C LEU A 404 -6.74 -22.00 13.55
N ASP A 405 -5.55 -22.44 13.99
CA ASP A 405 -5.09 -22.24 15.38
C ASP A 405 -4.33 -20.91 15.62
N TYR A 406 -4.22 -20.03 14.60
CA TYR A 406 -3.57 -18.72 14.73
C TYR A 406 -4.56 -17.59 14.98
N ARG A 407 -4.99 -17.45 16.23
CA ARG A 407 -5.46 -16.18 16.80
C ARG A 407 -4.72 -15.91 18.10
N SER A 408 -3.72 -15.04 18.05
CA SER A 408 -3.13 -14.40 19.23
C SER A 408 -2.59 -13.03 18.86
#